data_AF-A0A960WZT3-F1
#
_entry.id   AF-A0A960WZT3-F1
#
_cell.length_a   1.000
_cell.length_b   1.000
_cell.length_c   1.000
_cell.angle_alpha   90.00
_cell.angle_beta   90.00
_cell.angle_gamma   90.00
#
_symmetry.space_group_name_H-M   'P 1'
#
loop_
_entity.id
_entity.type
_entity.pdbx_description
1 polymer ?
#
loop_
_entity_poly.entity_id
_entity_poly.type
_entity_poly.pdbx_seq_one_letter_code
_entity_poly.pdbx_strand_id
1 'polypeptide(L)'
;DPATSEAIVLNGNVDGFHVSQNIVHDVNNIGIDFIGGEDWVNKNRSKVARNGVCSGNTVYRCRSSYGGGYAAGIYVDGGQNIVIENNSVTQCDMGIEIGAENRGTVTSGITVRKNTLYMNDKAGLVFGGYEKGAGRVKNCRFEGNIVYRNDQHRKDQNGELWIQWAEDNVITGNVFWAGKESPIVTVDAGAGTNTMSDNQHYSDAGVEDAYYNWRDTDVDGFHAWKAASGQDRDSNFSQPQLKLPTTP
;
A
#
# COMPACT_ATOMS: atom_id res chain seq x y z
N ASP A 1 -14.63 17.74 -18.70
CA ASP A 1 -13.97 17.17 -17.51
C ASP A 1 -12.53 17.65 -17.39
N PRO A 2 -12.02 17.87 -16.18
CA PRO A 2 -10.59 18.16 -15.99
C PRO A 2 -9.74 17.00 -16.49
N ALA A 3 -8.54 17.29 -16.99
CA ALA A 3 -7.58 16.24 -17.33
C ALA A 3 -7.23 15.42 -16.08
N THR A 4 -7.00 14.13 -16.26
CA THR A 4 -6.47 13.25 -15.21
C THR A 4 -5.09 13.73 -14.81
N SER A 5 -4.89 14.05 -13.53
CA SER A 5 -3.61 14.52 -13.01
C SER A 5 -3.49 14.19 -11.53
N GLU A 6 -2.26 13.90 -11.10
CA GLU A 6 -1.94 13.80 -9.68
C GLU A 6 -1.89 15.20 -9.05
N ALA A 7 -2.17 15.32 -7.75
CA ALA A 7 -2.30 16.64 -7.10
C ALA A 7 -0.96 17.20 -6.61
N ILE A 8 -0.16 16.43 -5.88
CA ILE A 8 1.21 16.80 -5.47
C ILE A 8 2.18 15.80 -6.08
N VAL A 9 3.05 16.25 -6.99
CA VAL A 9 4.00 15.39 -7.68
C VAL A 9 5.43 15.89 -7.51
N LEU A 10 6.32 15.00 -7.11
CA LEU A 10 7.75 15.18 -7.20
C LEU A 10 8.34 14.15 -8.16
N ASN A 11 8.72 14.59 -9.36
CA ASN A 11 9.26 13.73 -10.41
C ASN A 11 10.70 14.13 -10.78
N GLY A 12 11.56 13.13 -10.97
CA GLY A 12 12.92 13.27 -11.49
C GLY A 12 13.98 13.36 -10.39
N ASN A 13 15.02 14.17 -10.60
CA ASN A 13 16.14 14.29 -9.65
C ASN A 13 15.80 15.20 -8.46
N VAL A 14 14.84 14.80 -7.64
CA VAL A 14 14.47 15.49 -6.40
C VAL A 14 15.13 14.79 -5.22
N ASP A 15 15.92 15.52 -4.44
CA ASP A 15 16.72 14.97 -3.33
C ASP A 15 16.52 15.82 -2.09
N GLY A 16 15.99 15.22 -1.03
CA GLY A 16 15.66 15.94 0.21
C GLY A 16 14.38 16.75 0.06
N PHE A 17 13.28 16.26 0.62
CA PHE A 17 12.00 16.96 0.59
C PHE A 17 11.13 16.63 1.80
N HIS A 18 10.16 17.52 2.07
CA HIS A 18 9.12 17.32 3.07
C HIS A 18 7.77 17.68 2.45
N VAL A 19 6.87 16.69 2.38
CA VAL A 19 5.44 16.89 2.05
C VAL A 19 4.65 16.57 3.30
N SER A 20 4.34 17.58 4.10
CA SER A 20 3.73 17.36 5.42
C SER A 20 2.58 18.28 5.74
N GLN A 21 1.64 17.78 6.53
CA GLN A 21 0.51 18.54 7.08
C GLN A 21 -0.41 19.15 6.02
N ASN A 22 -0.52 18.50 4.85
CA ASN A 22 -1.44 18.92 3.79
C ASN A 22 -2.81 18.25 3.95
N ILE A 23 -3.81 18.90 3.36
CA ILE A 23 -5.11 18.30 3.09
C ILE A 23 -5.23 18.18 1.57
N VAL A 24 -5.28 16.95 1.05
CA VAL A 24 -5.37 16.66 -0.39
C VAL A 24 -6.67 15.90 -0.64
N HIS A 25 -7.55 16.41 -1.49
CA HIS A 25 -8.85 15.79 -1.68
C HIS A 25 -9.50 16.06 -3.03
N ASP A 26 -10.49 15.21 -3.36
CA ASP A 26 -11.28 15.29 -4.59
C ASP A 26 -10.38 15.31 -5.84
N VAL A 27 -9.43 14.38 -5.87
CA VAL A 27 -8.45 14.22 -6.94
C VAL A 27 -8.94 13.15 -7.91
N ASN A 28 -8.89 13.44 -9.20
CA ASN A 28 -9.35 12.53 -10.27
C ASN A 28 -8.27 11.51 -10.72
N ASN A 29 -7.16 11.45 -9.96
CA ASN A 29 -6.04 10.52 -10.05
C ASN A 29 -5.33 10.42 -8.66
N ILE A 30 -4.01 10.21 -8.62
CA ILE A 30 -3.22 10.03 -7.39
C ILE A 30 -3.15 11.32 -6.55
N GLY A 31 -3.29 11.21 -5.24
CA GLY A 31 -3.21 12.36 -4.34
C GLY A 31 -1.80 12.95 -4.25
N ILE A 32 -0.84 12.17 -3.76
CA ILE A 32 0.56 12.56 -3.58
C ILE A 32 1.44 11.50 -4.25
N ASP A 33 2.35 11.90 -5.13
CA ASP A 33 3.20 10.98 -5.88
C ASP A 33 4.69 11.36 -5.84
N PHE A 34 5.54 10.37 -5.63
CA PHE A 34 6.99 10.47 -5.60
C PHE A 34 7.60 9.57 -6.68
N ILE A 35 7.88 10.17 -7.83
CA ILE A 35 8.16 9.46 -9.08
C ILE A 35 9.67 9.32 -9.33
N GLY A 36 10.04 8.16 -9.85
CA GLY A 36 11.38 7.74 -10.23
C GLY A 36 11.39 6.59 -11.24
N GLY A 37 12.53 6.35 -11.87
CA GLY A 37 12.72 5.20 -12.77
C GLY A 37 12.21 5.39 -14.19
N GLU A 38 11.54 6.50 -14.48
CA GLU A 38 11.16 6.92 -15.83
C GLU A 38 12.39 7.31 -16.66
N ASP A 39 12.63 6.59 -17.76
CA ASP A 39 13.82 6.78 -18.61
C ASP A 39 13.75 8.06 -19.47
N TRP A 40 12.55 8.62 -19.65
CA TRP A 40 12.29 9.87 -20.36
C TRP A 40 12.55 11.11 -19.49
N VAL A 41 12.43 11.00 -18.17
CA VAL A 41 12.78 12.07 -17.22
C VAL A 41 14.28 12.06 -16.93
N ASN A 42 14.83 10.89 -16.60
CA ASN A 42 16.25 10.76 -16.33
C ASN A 42 16.79 9.36 -16.63
N LYS A 43 17.74 9.28 -17.57
CA LYS A 43 18.42 8.03 -17.91
C LYS A 43 19.27 7.47 -16.77
N ASN A 44 19.69 8.32 -15.82
CA ASN A 44 20.40 7.86 -14.63
C ASN A 44 19.39 7.36 -13.59
N ARG A 45 19.30 6.04 -13.43
CA ARG A 45 18.39 5.36 -12.50
C ARG A 45 18.64 5.65 -11.00
N SER A 46 19.71 6.37 -10.66
CA SER A 46 19.91 6.89 -9.29
C SER A 46 19.25 8.26 -9.04
N LYS A 47 18.77 8.92 -10.10
CA LYS A 47 18.24 10.29 -10.07
C LYS A 47 16.71 10.28 -10.04
N VAL A 48 16.20 9.74 -8.95
CA VAL A 48 14.78 9.61 -8.61
C VAL A 48 14.41 10.54 -7.45
N ALA A 49 13.11 10.73 -7.19
CA ALA A 49 12.64 11.33 -5.96
C ALA A 49 13.15 10.51 -4.77
N ARG A 50 13.94 11.13 -3.89
CA ARG A 50 14.60 10.41 -2.80
C ARG A 50 14.89 11.22 -1.56
N ASN A 51 15.21 10.51 -0.47
CA ASN A 51 15.65 11.07 0.81
C ASN A 51 14.62 12.05 1.39
N GLY A 52 13.34 11.72 1.30
CA GLY A 52 12.24 12.62 1.66
C GLY A 52 11.36 12.10 2.78
N VAL A 53 10.46 12.96 3.24
CA VAL A 53 9.46 12.67 4.28
C VAL A 53 8.08 13.11 3.80
N CYS A 54 7.12 12.18 3.84
CA CYS A 54 5.70 12.44 3.63
C CYS A 54 4.94 12.17 4.92
N SER A 55 4.54 13.22 5.66
CA SER A 55 4.03 13.01 7.01
C SER A 55 2.87 13.89 7.46
N GLY A 56 1.96 13.30 8.25
CA GLY A 56 0.85 14.04 8.85
C GLY A 56 -0.15 14.61 7.84
N ASN A 57 -0.20 14.08 6.62
CA ASN A 57 -1.16 14.51 5.60
C ASN A 57 -2.51 13.82 5.82
N THR A 58 -3.58 14.53 5.45
CA THR A 58 -4.94 13.98 5.32
C THR A 58 -5.28 13.91 3.83
N VAL A 59 -5.39 12.71 3.29
CA VAL A 59 -5.65 12.47 1.86
C VAL A 59 -6.94 11.69 1.69
N TYR A 60 -7.86 12.19 0.86
CA TYR A 60 -9.14 11.50 0.69
C TYR A 60 -9.81 11.73 -0.65
N ARG A 61 -10.66 10.79 -1.07
CA ARG A 61 -11.41 10.90 -2.35
C ARG A 61 -10.50 11.10 -3.57
N CYS A 62 -9.36 10.42 -3.58
CA CYS A 62 -8.51 10.30 -4.77
C CYS A 62 -8.99 9.09 -5.58
N ARG A 63 -9.75 9.33 -6.64
CA ARG A 63 -10.39 8.29 -7.46
C ARG A 63 -10.08 8.52 -8.91
N SER A 64 -9.62 7.49 -9.59
CA SER A 64 -9.37 7.53 -11.02
C SER A 64 -10.67 7.88 -11.77
N SER A 65 -10.60 8.90 -12.63
CA SER A 65 -11.71 9.26 -13.52
C SER A 65 -11.75 8.43 -14.81
N TYR A 66 -10.80 7.52 -14.99
CA TYR A 66 -10.69 6.59 -16.11
C TYR A 66 -11.02 5.17 -15.66
N GLY A 67 -11.61 4.39 -16.57
CA GLY A 67 -12.23 3.10 -16.23
C GLY A 67 -11.26 2.10 -15.59
N GLY A 68 -11.53 1.74 -14.33
CA GLY A 68 -10.81 0.69 -13.61
C GLY A 68 -9.46 1.10 -13.02
N GLY A 69 -9.09 2.38 -13.03
CA GLY A 69 -7.82 2.87 -12.49
C GLY A 69 -7.64 2.64 -10.99
N TYR A 70 -6.41 2.82 -10.52
CA TYR A 70 -6.00 2.54 -9.13
C TYR A 70 -5.34 3.80 -8.56
N ALA A 71 -6.10 4.88 -8.41
CA ALA A 71 -5.58 6.11 -7.83
C ALA A 71 -5.24 5.95 -6.34
N ALA A 72 -3.95 5.83 -6.02
CA ALA A 72 -3.50 5.84 -4.64
C ALA A 72 -3.67 7.22 -3.99
N GLY A 73 -3.97 7.27 -2.70
CA GLY A 73 -3.88 8.51 -1.95
C GLY A 73 -2.44 9.00 -1.86
N ILE A 74 -1.51 8.09 -1.55
CA ILE A 74 -0.07 8.36 -1.56
C ILE A 74 0.63 7.25 -2.35
N TYR A 75 1.47 7.64 -3.31
CA TYR A 75 2.20 6.74 -4.18
C TYR A 75 3.71 7.03 -4.13
N VAL A 76 4.51 5.97 -4.23
CA VAL A 76 5.92 6.04 -4.60
C VAL A 76 6.11 5.11 -5.79
N ASP A 77 6.23 5.66 -7.00
CA ASP A 77 6.66 4.90 -8.18
C ASP A 77 8.16 5.08 -8.39
N GLY A 78 8.97 4.07 -8.09
CA GLY A 78 10.41 4.10 -8.40
C GLY A 78 11.26 4.99 -7.49
N GLY A 79 10.67 5.68 -6.50
CA GLY A 79 11.38 6.50 -5.52
C GLY A 79 12.26 5.70 -4.54
N GLN A 80 13.12 6.40 -3.79
CA GLN A 80 14.08 5.75 -2.86
C GLN A 80 14.25 6.47 -1.53
N ASN A 81 14.41 5.72 -0.44
CA ASN A 81 14.71 6.27 0.89
C ASN A 81 13.71 7.34 1.35
N ILE A 82 12.41 7.06 1.25
CA ILE A 82 11.34 7.98 1.65
C ILE A 82 10.65 7.42 2.91
N VAL A 83 10.40 8.29 3.89
CA VAL A 83 9.59 7.96 5.06
C VAL A 83 8.18 8.46 4.85
N ILE A 84 7.19 7.58 4.94
CA ILE A 84 5.77 7.89 4.88
C ILE A 84 5.16 7.59 6.24
N GLU A 85 4.80 8.62 7.01
CA GLU A 85 4.38 8.41 8.40
C GLU A 85 3.26 9.30 8.92
N ASN A 86 2.45 8.75 9.82
CA ASN A 86 1.36 9.47 10.51
C ASN A 86 0.35 10.12 9.55
N ASN A 87 0.19 9.59 8.33
CA ASN A 87 -0.81 10.06 7.38
C ASN A 87 -2.17 9.37 7.64
N SER A 88 -3.24 10.07 7.26
CA SER A 88 -4.61 9.55 7.22
C SER A 88 -5.07 9.48 5.78
N VAL A 89 -5.39 8.28 5.27
CA VAL A 89 -5.82 8.09 3.88
C VAL A 89 -7.13 7.32 3.81
N THR A 90 -8.15 7.89 3.17
CA THR A 90 -9.49 7.28 3.11
C THR A 90 -10.26 7.59 1.84
N GLN A 91 -11.19 6.71 1.44
CA GLN A 91 -12.06 6.91 0.29
C GLN A 91 -11.31 7.14 -1.03
N CYS A 92 -10.05 6.71 -1.11
CA CYS A 92 -9.28 6.67 -2.37
C CYS A 92 -9.46 5.32 -3.05
N ASP A 93 -9.06 5.15 -4.31
CA ASP A 93 -9.04 3.81 -4.90
C ASP A 93 -8.09 2.90 -4.10
N MET A 94 -6.88 3.39 -3.78
CA MET A 94 -5.95 2.72 -2.88
C MET A 94 -5.46 3.67 -1.79
N GLY A 95 -5.17 3.15 -0.59
CA GLY A 95 -4.63 3.96 0.50
C GLY A 95 -3.21 4.43 0.22
N ILE A 96 -2.23 3.56 0.43
CA ILE A 96 -0.82 3.80 0.08
C ILE A 96 -0.36 2.71 -0.87
N GLU A 97 0.31 3.10 -1.94
CA GLU A 97 1.02 2.19 -2.83
C GLU A 97 2.51 2.51 -2.84
N ILE A 98 3.34 1.46 -2.74
CA ILE A 98 4.77 1.53 -3.03
C ILE A 98 4.98 0.68 -4.29
N GLY A 99 5.05 1.36 -5.44
CA GLY A 99 5.11 0.73 -6.75
C GLY A 99 6.49 0.78 -7.37
N ALA A 100 6.67 -0.01 -8.41
CA ALA A 100 7.81 0.07 -9.31
C ALA A 100 7.33 -0.30 -10.71
N GLU A 101 6.77 0.64 -11.45
CA GLU A 101 6.09 0.35 -12.73
C GLU A 101 7.09 0.09 -13.86
N ASN A 102 8.23 0.76 -13.80
CA ASN A 102 9.19 0.79 -14.89
C ASN A 102 10.13 -0.43 -14.88
N ARG A 103 10.29 -1.09 -16.03
CA ARG A 103 11.18 -2.25 -16.17
C ARG A 103 12.61 -1.93 -15.71
N GLY A 104 13.15 -2.79 -14.86
CA GLY A 104 14.50 -2.65 -14.31
C GLY A 104 14.63 -1.58 -13.22
N THR A 105 13.53 -0.97 -12.78
CA THR A 105 13.50 -0.04 -11.66
C THR A 105 13.36 -0.80 -10.35
N VAL A 106 14.01 -0.29 -9.30
CA VAL A 106 13.87 -0.79 -7.94
C VAL A 106 13.49 0.36 -7.01
N THR A 107 12.29 0.29 -6.47
CA THR A 107 11.82 1.14 -5.37
C THR A 107 12.33 0.52 -4.07
N SER A 108 13.05 1.30 -3.26
CA SER A 108 13.73 0.73 -2.10
C SER A 108 13.99 1.70 -0.97
N GLY A 109 14.20 1.16 0.23
CA GLY A 109 14.46 1.96 1.43
C GLY A 109 13.23 2.75 1.89
N ILE A 110 12.04 2.37 1.45
CA ILE A 110 10.80 3.06 1.84
C ILE A 110 10.39 2.57 3.22
N THR A 111 10.07 3.51 4.12
CA THR A 111 9.53 3.21 5.45
C THR A 111 8.12 3.76 5.54
N VAL A 112 7.13 2.88 5.55
CA VAL A 112 5.71 3.22 5.72
C VAL A 112 5.32 2.88 7.14
N ARG A 113 5.11 3.88 8.00
CA ARG A 113 4.84 3.62 9.42
C ARG A 113 3.78 4.48 10.05
N LYS A 114 3.01 3.91 10.98
CA LYS A 114 2.01 4.65 11.79
C LYS A 114 0.98 5.41 10.96
N ASN A 115 0.72 4.99 9.73
CA ASN A 115 -0.35 5.56 8.90
C ASN A 115 -1.69 4.90 9.27
N THR A 116 -2.79 5.61 9.05
CA THR A 116 -4.15 5.05 9.13
C THR A 116 -4.78 5.05 7.74
N LEU A 117 -4.97 3.86 7.18
CA LEU A 117 -5.50 3.62 5.84
C LEU A 117 -6.85 2.93 5.97
N TYR A 118 -7.93 3.62 5.60
CA TYR A 118 -9.25 3.11 5.96
C TYR A 118 -10.32 3.45 4.95
N MET A 119 -11.27 2.53 4.73
CA MET A 119 -12.40 2.75 3.83
C MET A 119 -11.98 3.22 2.43
N ASN A 120 -10.84 2.73 1.93
CA ASN A 120 -10.45 2.88 0.54
C ASN A 120 -11.18 1.85 -0.33
N ASP A 121 -11.43 2.21 -1.59
CA ASP A 121 -12.36 1.51 -2.45
C ASP A 121 -11.79 0.16 -2.90
N LYS A 122 -10.50 0.03 -3.17
CA LYS A 122 -9.91 -1.19 -3.75
C LYS A 122 -8.89 -1.88 -2.87
N ALA A 123 -8.01 -1.13 -2.20
CA ALA A 123 -6.96 -1.71 -1.35
C ALA A 123 -6.50 -0.73 -0.25
N GLY A 124 -6.02 -1.27 0.87
CA GLY A 124 -5.44 -0.46 1.95
C GLY A 124 -3.99 -0.08 1.69
N LEU A 125 -3.11 -1.08 1.75
CA LEU A 125 -1.66 -0.96 1.57
C LEU A 125 -1.21 -1.91 0.45
N VAL A 126 -0.57 -1.35 -0.57
CA VAL A 126 -0.14 -2.10 -1.76
C VAL A 126 1.35 -1.93 -1.96
N PHE A 127 2.06 -2.99 -2.34
CA PHE A 127 3.43 -2.84 -2.81
C PHE A 127 3.92 -3.92 -3.77
N GLY A 128 4.73 -3.50 -4.74
CA GLY A 128 5.35 -4.37 -5.73
C GLY A 128 5.37 -3.73 -7.12
N GLY A 129 5.93 -4.44 -8.10
CA GLY A 129 5.60 -4.19 -9.50
C GLY A 129 4.26 -4.86 -9.82
N TYR A 130 3.39 -4.19 -10.58
CA TYR A 130 2.06 -4.69 -10.90
C TYR A 130 2.05 -5.94 -11.81
N GLU A 131 3.18 -6.26 -12.44
CA GLU A 131 3.31 -7.43 -13.29
C GLU A 131 4.77 -7.93 -13.43
N LYS A 132 4.94 -9.09 -14.07
CA LYS A 132 6.25 -9.73 -14.33
C LYS A 132 7.26 -8.85 -15.06
N GLY A 133 6.79 -7.96 -15.92
CA GLY A 133 7.62 -7.08 -16.75
C GLY A 133 8.04 -5.78 -16.07
N ALA A 134 7.38 -5.44 -14.96
CA ALA A 134 7.59 -4.20 -14.22
C ALA A 134 8.89 -4.23 -13.39
N GLY A 135 9.07 -3.21 -12.56
CA GLY A 135 10.14 -3.13 -11.58
C GLY A 135 9.88 -4.02 -10.34
N ARG A 136 10.64 -3.77 -9.28
CA ARG A 136 10.48 -4.46 -7.99
C ARG A 136 10.56 -3.51 -6.82
N VAL A 137 9.85 -3.86 -5.75
CA VAL A 137 9.97 -3.20 -4.44
C VAL A 137 10.80 -4.05 -3.51
N LYS A 138 11.88 -3.46 -2.95
CA LYS A 138 12.83 -4.18 -2.10
C LYS A 138 13.34 -3.37 -0.92
N ASN A 139 13.72 -4.06 0.15
CA ASN A 139 14.34 -3.45 1.33
C ASN A 139 13.46 -2.33 1.94
N CYS A 140 12.15 -2.50 1.90
CA CYS A 140 11.17 -1.58 2.50
C CYS A 140 10.64 -2.14 3.82
N ARG A 141 10.12 -1.23 4.65
CA ARG A 141 9.56 -1.55 5.97
C ARG A 141 8.16 -0.97 6.09
N PHE A 142 7.21 -1.81 6.50
CA PHE A 142 5.81 -1.46 6.70
C PHE A 142 5.45 -1.75 8.15
N GLU A 143 5.35 -0.71 8.98
CA GLU A 143 5.41 -0.85 10.44
C GLU A 143 4.33 -0.09 11.21
N GLY A 144 3.57 -0.77 12.06
CA GLY A 144 2.66 -0.10 12.98
C GLY A 144 1.54 0.68 12.29
N ASN A 145 1.19 0.33 11.04
CA ASN A 145 0.07 0.96 10.33
C ASN A 145 -1.26 0.35 10.80
N ILE A 146 -2.32 1.15 10.76
CA ILE A 146 -3.70 0.70 10.92
C ILE A 146 -4.30 0.66 9.53
N VAL A 147 -4.77 -0.51 9.12
CA VAL A 147 -5.34 -0.76 7.80
C VAL A 147 -6.71 -1.39 8.03
N TYR A 148 -7.77 -0.60 7.80
CA TYR A 148 -9.10 -0.87 8.34
C TYR A 148 -10.19 -0.73 7.28
N ARG A 149 -10.90 -1.83 7.03
CA ARG A 149 -12.07 -1.91 6.14
C ARG A 149 -11.82 -1.20 4.82
N ASN A 150 -10.73 -1.55 4.16
CA ASN A 150 -10.51 -1.17 2.77
C ASN A 150 -11.29 -2.16 1.85
N ASP A 151 -10.99 -2.18 0.55
CA ASP A 151 -11.68 -3.05 -0.42
C ASP A 151 -13.22 -2.88 -0.42
N GLN A 152 -13.69 -1.62 -0.33
CA GLN A 152 -15.13 -1.32 -0.32
C GLN A 152 -15.83 -1.69 -1.64
N HIS A 153 -15.10 -1.67 -2.74
CA HIS A 153 -15.47 -2.22 -4.03
C HIS A 153 -15.11 -3.71 -4.09
N ARG A 154 -15.89 -4.52 -3.36
CA ARG A 154 -15.68 -5.96 -3.12
C ARG A 154 -15.45 -6.85 -4.35
N LYS A 155 -15.68 -6.36 -5.56
CA LYS A 155 -15.41 -7.16 -6.77
C LYS A 155 -13.91 -7.24 -7.07
N ASP A 156 -13.11 -6.34 -6.52
CA ASP A 156 -11.68 -6.28 -6.80
C ASP A 156 -10.89 -7.27 -5.94
N GLN A 157 -11.28 -7.51 -4.69
CA GLN A 157 -10.70 -8.54 -3.81
C GLN A 157 -9.18 -8.35 -3.55
N ASN A 158 -8.71 -7.09 -3.43
CA ASN A 158 -7.29 -6.84 -3.14
C ASN A 158 -6.99 -6.82 -1.64
N GLY A 159 -7.99 -6.46 -0.82
CA GLY A 159 -7.93 -6.56 0.64
C GLY A 159 -7.23 -5.41 1.37
N GLU A 160 -6.86 -5.66 2.63
CA GLU A 160 -6.15 -4.70 3.46
C GLU A 160 -4.68 -4.57 3.04
N LEU A 161 -4.03 -5.70 2.75
CA LEU A 161 -2.65 -5.78 2.28
C LEU A 161 -2.56 -6.51 0.95
N TRP A 162 -2.00 -5.88 -0.08
CA TRP A 162 -1.76 -6.49 -1.37
C TRP A 162 -0.27 -6.47 -1.73
N ILE A 163 0.33 -7.65 -1.85
CA ILE A 163 1.75 -7.86 -2.17
C ILE A 163 1.87 -8.39 -3.59
N GLN A 164 2.47 -7.59 -4.47
CA GLN A 164 2.70 -7.95 -5.87
C GLN A 164 4.17 -8.37 -6.08
N TRP A 165 4.82 -7.95 -7.17
CA TRP A 165 6.22 -8.28 -7.46
C TRP A 165 7.21 -7.54 -6.55
N ALA A 166 7.31 -8.02 -5.30
CA ALA A 166 8.14 -7.46 -4.24
C ALA A 166 8.96 -8.55 -3.52
N GLU A 167 10.14 -8.22 -3.02
CA GLU A 167 11.02 -9.13 -2.27
C GLU A 167 11.90 -8.38 -1.27
N ASP A 168 12.36 -9.07 -0.22
CA ASP A 168 13.22 -8.53 0.84
C ASP A 168 12.59 -7.37 1.63
N ASN A 169 11.27 -7.39 1.83
CA ASN A 169 10.54 -6.40 2.63
C ASN A 169 10.09 -6.97 3.99
N VAL A 170 9.89 -6.08 4.96
CA VAL A 170 9.46 -6.41 6.32
C VAL A 170 8.12 -5.74 6.61
N ILE A 171 7.15 -6.53 7.05
CA ILE A 171 5.79 -6.11 7.38
C ILE A 171 5.50 -6.55 8.82
N THR A 172 5.51 -5.61 9.75
CA THR A 172 5.46 -5.95 11.19
C THR A 172 4.71 -4.95 12.05
N GLY A 173 4.06 -5.43 13.11
CA GLY A 173 3.35 -4.58 14.07
C GLY A 173 2.12 -3.88 13.49
N ASN A 174 1.66 -4.25 12.29
CA ASN A 174 0.50 -3.62 11.65
C ASN A 174 -0.80 -4.23 12.20
N VAL A 175 -1.87 -3.44 12.12
CA VAL A 175 -3.24 -3.92 12.35
C VAL A 175 -3.95 -4.00 11.01
N PHE A 176 -4.39 -5.19 10.63
CA PHE A 176 -5.23 -5.42 9.44
C PHE A 176 -6.62 -5.86 9.90
N TRP A 177 -7.64 -5.06 9.59
CA TRP A 177 -9.04 -5.38 9.89
C TRP A 177 -9.87 -5.36 8.62
N ALA A 178 -10.15 -6.55 8.08
CA ALA A 178 -10.96 -6.72 6.87
C ALA A 178 -12.47 -6.80 7.15
N GLY A 179 -13.25 -6.44 6.13
CA GLY A 179 -14.68 -6.75 6.08
C GLY A 179 -14.94 -8.27 5.96
N LYS A 180 -16.22 -8.65 6.03
CA LYS A 180 -16.64 -10.07 6.01
C LYS A 180 -16.32 -10.82 4.71
N GLU A 181 -16.27 -10.13 3.58
CA GLU A 181 -16.12 -10.72 2.24
C GLU A 181 -14.88 -10.18 1.51
N SER A 182 -13.92 -9.63 2.27
CA SER A 182 -12.70 -9.04 1.74
C SER A 182 -11.50 -9.79 2.29
N PRO A 183 -10.45 -10.02 1.48
CA PRO A 183 -9.25 -10.65 1.98
C PRO A 183 -8.55 -9.73 2.99
N ILE A 184 -7.93 -10.31 4.01
CA ILE A 184 -7.03 -9.56 4.88
C ILE A 184 -5.71 -9.32 4.14
N VAL A 185 -5.12 -10.38 3.57
CA VAL A 185 -3.88 -10.31 2.80
C VAL A 185 -4.05 -11.04 1.47
N THR A 186 -3.63 -10.38 0.39
CA THR A 186 -3.49 -10.95 -0.94
C THR A 186 -2.01 -10.90 -1.35
N VAL A 187 -1.47 -12.03 -1.78
CA VAL A 187 -0.08 -12.15 -2.25
C VAL A 187 -0.08 -12.76 -3.63
N ASP A 188 0.38 -12.03 -4.64
CA ASP A 188 0.47 -12.54 -5.99
C ASP A 188 1.53 -13.64 -6.10
N ALA A 189 1.36 -14.60 -7.03
CA ALA A 189 2.37 -15.64 -7.26
C ALA A 189 3.76 -15.09 -7.67
N GLY A 190 3.78 -13.87 -8.22
CA GLY A 190 4.99 -13.13 -8.59
C GLY A 190 5.81 -12.57 -7.42
N ALA A 191 5.23 -12.54 -6.21
CA ALA A 191 5.93 -12.08 -5.02
C ALA A 191 7.12 -12.99 -4.67
N GLY A 192 8.25 -12.37 -4.35
CA GLY A 192 9.42 -13.05 -3.82
C GLY A 192 9.29 -13.31 -2.32
N THR A 193 10.43 -13.43 -1.64
CA THR A 193 10.46 -13.63 -0.19
C THR A 193 10.23 -12.29 0.51
N ASN A 194 9.16 -12.19 1.31
CA ASN A 194 8.94 -11.08 2.23
C ASN A 194 8.72 -11.68 3.63
N THR A 195 8.87 -10.87 4.68
CA THR A 195 8.68 -11.31 6.06
C THR A 195 7.51 -10.57 6.69
N MET A 196 6.46 -11.31 7.06
CA MET A 196 5.32 -10.84 7.85
C MET A 196 5.39 -11.48 9.24
N SER A 197 5.38 -10.66 10.31
CA SER A 197 5.36 -11.13 11.70
C SER A 197 4.85 -10.04 12.64
N ASP A 198 4.36 -10.43 13.82
CA ASP A 198 3.90 -9.52 14.88
C ASP A 198 2.76 -8.60 14.43
N ASN A 199 1.99 -9.00 13.42
CA ASN A 199 0.81 -8.27 12.96
C ASN A 199 -0.43 -8.73 13.74
N GLN A 200 -1.40 -7.84 13.89
CA GLN A 200 -2.72 -8.16 14.41
C GLN A 200 -3.71 -8.22 13.25
N HIS A 201 -4.30 -9.39 13.06
CA HIS A 201 -5.30 -9.65 12.02
C HIS A 201 -6.70 -9.70 12.65
N TYR A 202 -7.69 -9.22 11.91
CA TYR A 202 -9.09 -9.38 12.27
C TYR A 202 -9.96 -9.34 11.02
N SER A 203 -11.05 -10.10 11.02
CA SER A 203 -12.09 -10.03 9.99
C SER A 203 -13.46 -10.10 10.65
N ASP A 204 -14.40 -9.33 10.12
CA ASP A 204 -15.82 -9.41 10.50
C ASP A 204 -16.45 -10.79 10.17
N ALA A 205 -15.77 -11.64 9.38
CA ALA A 205 -16.16 -13.03 9.15
C ALA A 205 -15.88 -13.96 10.35
N GLY A 206 -14.96 -13.57 11.25
CA GLY A 206 -14.44 -14.43 12.30
C GLY A 206 -13.16 -15.17 11.88
N VAL A 207 -12.52 -15.84 12.84
CA VAL A 207 -11.15 -16.40 12.67
C VAL A 207 -11.07 -17.57 11.68
N GLU A 208 -12.13 -18.39 11.61
CA GLU A 208 -12.20 -19.57 10.74
C GLU A 208 -12.55 -19.20 9.29
N ASP A 209 -13.40 -18.18 9.11
CA ASP A 209 -13.86 -17.71 7.80
C ASP A 209 -13.07 -16.48 7.31
N ALA A 210 -12.00 -16.10 8.01
CA ALA A 210 -11.14 -15.00 7.61
C ALA A 210 -10.45 -15.35 6.28
N TYR A 211 -10.73 -14.56 5.24
CA TYR A 211 -10.23 -14.81 3.90
C TYR A 211 -8.82 -14.25 3.68
N TYR A 212 -7.96 -15.03 3.04
CA TYR A 212 -6.63 -14.67 2.56
C TYR A 212 -6.41 -15.24 1.16
N ASN A 213 -5.51 -14.64 0.40
CA ASN A 213 -5.00 -15.22 -0.84
C ASN A 213 -3.47 -15.35 -0.78
N TRP A 214 -2.98 -16.58 -0.94
CA TRP A 214 -1.57 -16.90 -0.95
C TRP A 214 -1.13 -17.42 -2.32
N ARG A 215 -0.41 -16.59 -3.07
CA ARG A 215 0.14 -16.91 -4.39
C ARG A 215 -0.95 -17.39 -5.35
N ASP A 216 -1.96 -16.55 -5.52
CA ASP A 216 -3.13 -16.76 -6.39
C ASP A 216 -4.00 -17.96 -5.97
N THR A 217 -3.91 -18.38 -4.71
CA THR A 217 -4.71 -19.47 -4.13
C THR A 217 -5.43 -18.99 -2.88
N ASP A 218 -6.74 -19.20 -2.84
CA ASP A 218 -7.57 -18.83 -1.70
C ASP A 218 -7.27 -19.71 -0.47
N VAL A 219 -7.20 -19.07 0.69
CA VAL A 219 -6.94 -19.69 1.99
C VAL A 219 -7.88 -19.08 3.02
N ASP A 220 -8.83 -19.89 3.49
CA ASP A 220 -9.74 -19.49 4.56
C ASP A 220 -9.21 -19.92 5.93
N GLY A 221 -9.25 -18.99 6.86
CA GLY A 221 -8.89 -19.18 8.26
C GLY A 221 -7.45 -18.76 8.58
N PHE A 222 -7.28 -18.03 9.68
CA PHE A 222 -5.97 -17.50 10.08
C PHE A 222 -4.93 -18.60 10.34
N HIS A 223 -5.34 -19.74 10.90
CA HIS A 223 -4.45 -20.88 11.11
C HIS A 223 -3.99 -21.51 9.79
N ALA A 224 -4.89 -21.63 8.81
CA ALA A 224 -4.56 -22.14 7.49
C ALA A 224 -3.62 -21.18 6.74
N TRP A 225 -3.86 -19.87 6.85
CA TRP A 225 -2.95 -18.84 6.34
C TRP A 225 -1.52 -19.01 6.84
N LYS A 226 -1.32 -19.12 8.16
CA LYS A 226 0.02 -19.32 8.75
C LYS A 226 0.68 -20.60 8.26
N ALA A 227 -0.09 -21.68 8.09
CA ALA A 227 0.42 -22.96 7.61
C ALA A 227 0.80 -22.92 6.12
N ALA A 228 -0.03 -22.29 5.27
CA ALA A 228 0.17 -22.21 3.83
C ALA A 228 1.30 -21.24 3.45
N SER A 229 1.34 -20.08 4.12
CA SER A 229 2.32 -19.03 3.82
C SER A 229 3.67 -19.24 4.52
N GLY A 230 3.69 -19.89 5.68
CA GLY A 230 4.83 -19.92 6.59
C GLY A 230 5.14 -18.56 7.23
N GLN A 231 4.22 -17.59 7.11
CA GLN A 231 4.34 -16.22 7.57
C GLN A 231 3.58 -16.01 8.88
N ASP A 232 3.67 -14.80 9.43
CA ASP A 232 2.87 -14.35 10.57
C ASP A 232 3.06 -15.21 11.82
N ARG A 233 4.27 -15.74 12.03
CA ARG A 233 4.60 -16.67 13.13
C ARG A 233 4.18 -16.11 14.49
N ASP A 234 4.55 -14.87 14.77
CA ASP A 234 4.28 -14.20 16.06
C ASP A 234 3.06 -13.25 15.98
N SER A 235 2.33 -13.29 14.87
CA SER A 235 1.08 -12.55 14.66
C SER A 235 -0.10 -13.26 15.33
N ASN A 236 -1.14 -12.49 15.64
CA ASN A 236 -2.36 -12.98 16.28
C ASN A 236 -3.61 -12.57 15.50
N PHE A 237 -4.73 -13.25 15.80
CA PHE A 237 -6.06 -12.87 15.35
C PHE A 237 -6.90 -12.43 16.54
N SER A 238 -7.22 -11.14 16.62
CA SER A 238 -8.04 -10.58 17.70
C SER A 238 -8.59 -9.21 17.33
N GLN A 239 -9.77 -8.87 17.84
CA GLN A 239 -10.38 -7.58 17.56
C GLN A 239 -9.56 -6.44 18.22
N PRO A 240 -9.00 -5.51 17.45
CA PRO A 240 -8.25 -4.38 18.00
C PRO A 240 -9.19 -3.31 18.58
N GLN A 241 -8.71 -2.58 19.59
CA GLN A 241 -9.34 -1.32 19.99
C GLN A 241 -8.75 -0.18 19.15
N LEU A 242 -9.50 0.27 18.14
CA LEU A 242 -9.05 1.33 17.23
C LEU A 242 -9.68 2.67 17.58
N LYS A 243 -8.87 3.73 17.49
CA LYS A 243 -9.34 5.11 17.41
C LYS A 243 -9.00 5.65 16.03
N LEU A 244 -9.99 5.62 15.14
CA LEU A 244 -9.82 6.18 13.79
C LEU A 244 -9.84 7.71 13.84
N PRO A 245 -9.15 8.38 12.90
CA PRO A 245 -9.31 9.81 12.67
C PRO A 245 -10.77 10.15 12.38
N THR A 246 -11.21 11.36 12.76
CA THR A 246 -12.49 11.88 12.31
C THR A 246 -12.43 12.06 10.80
N THR A 247 -13.34 11.41 10.07
CA THR A 247 -13.47 11.59 8.63
C THR A 247 -13.80 13.06 8.33
N PRO A 248 -13.06 13.75 7.45
CA PRO A 248 -13.33 15.14 7.09
C PRO A 248 -14.66 15.35 6.37
#